data_AF-X1P0W4-F1
#
_entry.id   AF-X1P0W4-F1
#
_cell.length_a   1.000
_cell.length_b   1.000
_cell.length_c   1.000
_cell.angle_alpha   90.00
_cell.angle_beta   90.00
_cell.angle_gamma   90.00
#
_symmetry.space_group_name_H-M   'P 1'
#
loop_
_entity.id
_entity.type
_entity.pdbx_description
1 polymer ?
#
loop_
_entity_poly.entity_id
_entity_poly.type
_entity_poly.pdbx_seq_one_letter_code
_entity_poly.pdbx_strand_id
1 'polypeptide(L)'
;MKQPADDPMDKAIEYLNQVYETVPLSKTKEEWLVERAILLYSLCGYNWVYSEDDYEVVVEELKFSLPIRNPQTNRALPNVVLNGKIDKIVRSPNGIYYIDEHKSTSKSLNADSTFWNHLNLDTQTTLYPYAAQQLQLTGQLEQFGIKATDSLISGVRYDAWHKPGISPKKLTQADSKKLVETGEYCGEKFEISYSVNPEQWKHTENMG
;
A
#
# COMPACT_ATOMS: atom_id res chain seq x y z
N MET A 1 18.57 -16.05 -27.06
CA MET A 1 18.49 -15.44 -25.72
C MET A 1 17.59 -14.23 -25.82
N LYS A 2 16.39 -14.27 -25.23
CA LYS A 2 15.59 -13.05 -25.07
C LYS A 2 16.34 -12.19 -24.04
N GLN A 3 16.56 -10.90 -24.31
CA GLN A 3 16.96 -9.96 -23.27
C GLN A 3 16.00 -10.13 -22.08
N PRO A 4 16.48 -10.18 -20.82
CA PRO A 4 15.57 -10.21 -19.68
C PRO A 4 14.70 -8.96 -19.80
N ALA A 5 13.40 -9.15 -19.93
CA ALA A 5 12.47 -8.05 -19.87
C ALA A 5 12.69 -7.34 -18.53
N ASP A 6 12.83 -6.02 -18.52
CA ASP A 6 13.01 -5.23 -17.30
C ASP A 6 12.00 -5.69 -16.23
N ASP A 7 12.49 -6.20 -15.10
CA ASP A 7 11.64 -6.61 -13.97
C ASP A 7 10.88 -5.38 -13.45
N PRO A 8 9.53 -5.42 -13.33
CA PRO A 8 8.76 -4.33 -12.73
C PRO A 8 9.27 -3.92 -11.34
N MET A 9 9.80 -4.85 -10.55
CA MET A 9 10.38 -4.56 -9.24
C MET A 9 11.69 -3.76 -9.37
N ASP A 10 12.54 -4.07 -10.35
CA ASP A 10 13.75 -3.29 -10.61
C ASP A 10 13.40 -1.84 -10.96
N LYS A 11 12.39 -1.63 -11.82
CA LYS A 11 11.89 -0.27 -12.14
C LYS A 11 11.32 0.45 -10.92
N ALA A 12 10.60 -0.27 -10.06
CA ALA A 12 10.07 0.31 -8.83
C ALA A 12 11.19 0.74 -7.88
N ILE A 13 12.25 -0.06 -7.75
CA ILE A 13 13.44 0.26 -6.95
C ILE A 13 14.16 1.48 -7.52
N GLU A 14 14.39 1.51 -8.84
CA GLU A 14 15.01 2.66 -9.51
C GLU A 14 14.21 3.94 -9.28
N TYR A 15 12.89 3.87 -9.45
CA TYR A 15 12.00 5.02 -9.23
C TYR A 15 12.00 5.47 -7.76
N LEU A 16 11.94 4.54 -6.80
CA LEU A 16 12.05 4.87 -5.37
C LEU A 16 13.40 5.53 -5.06
N ASN A 17 14.50 5.02 -5.63
CA ASN A 17 15.82 5.63 -5.42
C ASN A 17 15.88 7.06 -5.95
N GLN A 18 15.28 7.32 -7.12
CA GLN A 18 15.20 8.66 -7.70
C GLN A 18 14.37 9.62 -6.83
N VAL A 19 13.15 9.21 -6.44
CA VAL A 19 12.26 10.05 -5.62
C VAL A 19 12.89 10.39 -4.26
N TYR A 20 13.61 9.44 -3.68
CA TYR A 20 14.21 9.59 -2.36
C TYR A 20 15.66 10.11 -2.38
N GLU A 21 16.18 10.51 -3.56
CA GLU A 21 17.54 11.06 -3.70
C GLU A 21 17.69 12.38 -2.93
N THR A 22 16.67 13.24 -3.00
CA THR A 22 16.67 14.54 -2.33
C THR A 22 15.82 14.49 -1.06
N VAL A 23 16.44 14.79 0.09
CA VAL A 23 15.74 14.86 1.37
C VAL A 23 14.99 16.19 1.47
N PRO A 24 13.66 16.19 1.68
CA PRO A 24 12.90 17.44 1.85
C PRO A 24 13.25 18.11 3.19
N LEU A 25 13.12 19.44 3.26
CA LEU A 25 13.44 20.23 4.46
C LEU A 25 12.64 19.82 5.71
N SER A 26 11.49 19.15 5.52
CA SER A 26 10.61 18.69 6.60
C SER A 26 11.01 17.35 7.22
N LYS A 27 12.08 16.71 6.73
CA LYS A 27 12.50 15.37 7.14
C LYS A 27 14.00 15.32 7.44
N THR A 28 14.39 14.48 8.38
CA THR A 28 15.80 14.08 8.49
C THR A 28 16.15 13.05 7.40
N LYS A 29 17.45 12.88 7.12
CA LYS A 29 17.91 11.86 6.18
C LYS A 29 17.49 10.46 6.61
N GLU A 30 17.54 10.18 7.91
CA GLU A 30 17.12 8.91 8.49
C GLU A 30 15.64 8.64 8.28
N GLU A 31 14.77 9.62 8.57
CA GLU A 31 13.32 9.50 8.34
C GLU A 31 12.99 9.22 6.88
N TRP A 32 13.71 9.88 5.96
CA TRP A 32 13.52 9.71 4.52
C TRP A 32 13.95 8.31 4.04
N LEU A 33 15.09 7.81 4.53
CA LEU A 33 15.57 6.46 4.23
C LEU A 33 14.65 5.37 4.80
N VAL A 34 14.11 5.59 6.01
CA VAL A 34 13.16 4.66 6.64
C VAL A 34 11.86 4.59 5.83
N GLU A 35 11.35 5.74 5.39
CA GLU A 35 10.14 5.81 4.58
C GLU A 35 10.33 5.07 3.24
N ARG A 36 11.46 5.28 2.56
CA ARG A 36 11.85 4.53 1.35
C ARG A 36 11.88 3.03 1.59
N ALA A 37 12.53 2.61 2.68
CA ALA A 37 12.63 1.19 3.04
C ALA A 37 11.23 0.59 3.29
N ILE A 38 10.37 1.31 4.00
CA ILE A 38 8.98 0.86 4.22
C ILE A 38 8.29 0.64 2.88
N LEU A 39 8.32 1.60 1.96
CA LEU A 39 7.67 1.46 0.65
C LEU A 39 8.22 0.28 -0.15
N LEU A 40 9.54 0.11 -0.20
CA LEU A 40 10.18 -1.01 -0.87
C LEU A 40 9.68 -2.35 -0.33
N TYR A 41 9.76 -2.56 0.99
CA TYR A 41 9.31 -3.81 1.60
C TYR A 41 7.79 -4.02 1.46
N SER A 42 7.01 -2.94 1.40
CA SER A 42 5.57 -3.01 1.14
C SER A 42 5.29 -3.54 -0.26
N LEU A 43 6.02 -3.05 -1.27
CA LEU A 43 5.91 -3.53 -2.65
C LEU A 43 6.39 -4.97 -2.79
N CYS A 44 7.48 -5.35 -2.11
CA CYS A 44 7.93 -6.74 -2.08
C CYS A 44 6.86 -7.67 -1.50
N GLY A 45 6.28 -7.30 -0.36
CA GLY A 45 5.21 -8.07 0.27
C GLY A 45 3.98 -8.16 -0.62
N TYR A 46 3.57 -7.05 -1.23
CA TYR A 46 2.47 -7.01 -2.20
C TYR A 46 2.73 -7.95 -3.37
N ASN A 47 3.88 -7.81 -4.05
CA ASN A 47 4.21 -8.65 -5.20
C ASN A 47 4.27 -10.13 -4.83
N TRP A 48 4.80 -10.46 -3.64
CA TRP A 48 4.83 -11.85 -3.18
C TRP A 48 3.42 -12.41 -2.96
N VAL A 49 2.57 -11.72 -2.17
CA VAL A 49 1.21 -12.18 -1.85
C VAL A 49 0.35 -12.31 -3.10
N TYR A 50 0.41 -11.35 -4.02
CA TYR A 50 -0.45 -11.30 -5.20
C TYR A 50 0.16 -11.99 -6.44
N SER A 51 1.39 -12.51 -6.35
CA SER A 51 2.00 -13.24 -7.48
C SER A 51 1.22 -14.51 -7.87
N GLU A 52 0.48 -15.07 -6.93
CA GLU A 52 -0.34 -16.27 -7.11
C GLU A 52 -1.85 -15.94 -7.13
N ASP A 53 -2.23 -14.65 -7.13
CA ASP A 53 -3.63 -14.25 -7.21
C ASP A 53 -4.19 -14.53 -8.61
N ASP A 54 -5.23 -15.36 -8.67
CA ASP A 54 -5.82 -15.86 -9.91
C ASP A 54 -7.08 -15.09 -10.36
N TYR A 55 -7.36 -13.98 -9.69
CA TYR A 55 -8.42 -13.06 -10.08
C TYR A 55 -7.99 -12.21 -11.29
N GLU A 56 -8.84 -12.19 -12.31
CA GLU A 56 -8.64 -11.34 -13.48
C GLU A 56 -9.04 -9.90 -13.14
N VAL A 57 -8.14 -8.95 -13.34
CA VAL A 57 -8.46 -7.52 -13.27
C VAL A 57 -9.19 -7.11 -14.54
N VAL A 58 -10.48 -6.77 -14.41
CA VAL A 58 -11.37 -6.45 -15.54
C VAL A 58 -11.44 -4.95 -15.78
N VAL A 59 -11.50 -4.18 -14.69
CA VAL A 59 -11.54 -2.71 -14.73
C VAL A 59 -10.67 -2.17 -13.62
N GLU A 60 -9.88 -1.15 -13.92
CA GLU A 60 -9.13 -0.37 -12.94
C GLU A 60 -9.61 1.08 -12.94
N GLU A 61 -9.67 1.67 -11.75
CA GLU A 61 -9.77 3.11 -11.53
C GLU A 61 -11.00 3.76 -12.20
N LEU A 62 -12.13 3.04 -12.15
CA LEU A 62 -13.40 3.37 -12.81
C LEU A 62 -14.10 4.53 -12.10
N LYS A 63 -14.09 5.70 -12.74
CA LYS A 63 -14.86 6.86 -12.30
C LYS A 63 -16.34 6.67 -12.59
N PHE A 64 -17.19 7.12 -11.67
CA PHE A 64 -18.64 7.13 -11.87
C PHE A 64 -19.28 8.41 -11.35
N SER A 65 -20.43 8.74 -11.95
CA SER A 65 -21.32 9.83 -11.53
C SER A 65 -22.75 9.33 -11.66
N LEU A 66 -23.42 9.10 -10.53
CA LEU A 66 -24.76 8.51 -10.49
C LEU A 66 -25.76 9.48 -9.86
N PRO A 67 -27.00 9.58 -10.38
CA PRO A 67 -28.04 10.35 -9.71
C PRO A 67 -28.42 9.67 -8.38
N ILE A 68 -28.55 10.45 -7.31
CA ILE A 68 -29.12 9.92 -6.06
C ILE A 68 -30.63 9.78 -6.24
N ARG A 69 -31.18 8.59 -5.96
CA ARG A 69 -32.61 8.30 -6.15
C ARG A 69 -33.32 8.21 -4.81
N ASN A 70 -34.53 8.77 -4.74
CA ASN A 70 -35.42 8.60 -3.60
C ASN A 70 -35.91 7.13 -3.55
N PRO A 71 -35.70 6.39 -2.45
CA PRO A 71 -36.04 4.97 -2.38
C PRO A 71 -37.53 4.65 -2.56
N GLN A 72 -38.42 5.57 -2.17
CA GLN A 72 -39.87 5.36 -2.24
C GLN A 72 -40.44 5.64 -3.64
N THR A 73 -39.88 6.63 -4.33
CA THR A 73 -40.43 7.12 -5.62
C THR A 73 -39.55 6.78 -6.83
N ASN A 74 -38.34 6.29 -6.59
CA ASN A 74 -37.27 6.06 -7.58
C ASN A 74 -36.88 7.30 -8.41
N ARG A 75 -37.38 8.49 -8.05
CA ARG A 75 -37.06 9.75 -8.72
C ARG A 75 -35.66 10.21 -8.31
N ALA A 76 -34.89 10.68 -9.29
CA ALA A 76 -33.61 11.32 -9.04
C ALA A 76 -33.82 12.63 -8.26
N LEU A 77 -32.98 12.88 -7.26
CA LEU A 77 -32.93 14.17 -6.58
C LEU A 77 -32.37 15.22 -7.54
N PRO A 78 -33.03 16.39 -7.67
CA PRO A 78 -32.57 17.43 -8.58
C PRO A 78 -31.22 17.99 -8.11
N ASN A 79 -30.28 18.14 -9.05
CA ASN A 79 -28.96 18.73 -8.84
C ASN A 79 -28.06 17.99 -7.83
N VAL A 80 -28.33 16.72 -7.52
CA VAL A 80 -27.49 15.91 -6.62
C VAL A 80 -27.01 14.67 -7.36
N VAL A 81 -25.68 14.53 -7.43
CA VAL A 81 -25.01 13.36 -8.00
C VAL A 81 -24.02 12.79 -6.99
N LEU A 82 -23.94 11.47 -6.99
CA LEU A 82 -22.93 10.70 -6.27
C LEU A 82 -21.75 10.47 -7.21
N ASN A 83 -20.60 11.04 -6.86
CA ASN A 83 -19.36 10.83 -7.59
C ASN A 83 -18.43 9.91 -6.80
N GLY A 84 -17.69 9.07 -7.52
CA GLY A 84 -16.69 8.21 -6.92
C GLY A 84 -15.76 7.60 -7.96
N LYS A 85 -14.83 6.78 -7.47
CA LYS A 85 -13.87 6.05 -8.27
C LYS A 85 -13.69 4.68 -7.63
N ILE A 86 -14.09 3.64 -8.35
CA ILE A 86 -13.90 2.25 -7.93
C ILE A 86 -12.47 1.87 -8.25
N ASP A 87 -11.70 1.42 -7.26
CA ASP A 87 -10.28 1.10 -7.44
C ASP A 87 -10.13 -0.04 -8.46
N LYS A 88 -10.84 -1.16 -8.26
CA LYS A 88 -10.87 -2.28 -9.22
C LYS A 88 -12.20 -3.03 -9.26
N ILE A 89 -12.50 -3.60 -10.43
CA ILE A 89 -13.46 -4.69 -10.59
C ILE A 89 -12.68 -5.90 -11.08
N VAL A 90 -12.79 -7.00 -10.34
CA VAL A 90 -12.10 -8.26 -10.63
C VAL A 90 -13.10 -9.37 -10.91
N ARG A 91 -12.65 -10.39 -11.63
CA ARG A 91 -13.41 -11.62 -11.87
C ARG A 91 -12.68 -12.79 -11.23
N SER A 92 -13.39 -13.50 -10.36
CA SER A 92 -12.85 -14.71 -9.73
C SER A 92 -12.70 -15.85 -10.75
N PRO A 93 -11.92 -16.89 -10.42
CA PRO A 93 -11.80 -18.09 -11.27
C PRO A 93 -13.14 -18.77 -11.59
N ASN A 94 -14.13 -18.60 -10.70
CA ASN A 94 -15.50 -19.11 -10.89
C ASN A 94 -16.36 -18.19 -11.76
N GLY A 95 -15.78 -17.12 -12.30
CA GLY A 95 -16.43 -16.16 -13.19
C GLY A 95 -17.29 -15.11 -12.48
N ILE A 96 -17.21 -14.99 -11.16
CA ILE A 96 -18.00 -14.04 -10.35
C ILE A 96 -17.25 -12.72 -10.23
N TYR A 97 -17.95 -11.60 -10.43
CA TYR A 97 -17.36 -10.27 -10.33
C TYR A 97 -17.43 -9.72 -8.89
N TYR A 98 -16.33 -9.08 -8.48
CA TYR A 98 -16.19 -8.41 -7.18
C TYR A 98 -15.63 -7.01 -7.38
N ILE A 99 -15.99 -6.09 -6.47
CA ILE A 99 -15.17 -4.91 -6.22
C ILE A 99 -13.92 -5.38 -5.50
N ASP A 100 -12.74 -4.93 -5.91
CA ASP A 100 -11.49 -5.27 -5.24
C ASP A 100 -10.81 -4.02 -4.70
N GLU A 101 -10.67 -3.97 -3.39
CA GLU A 101 -10.31 -2.77 -2.65
C GLU A 101 -9.11 -3.07 -1.74
N HIS A 102 -8.01 -2.35 -1.96
CA HIS A 102 -6.77 -2.53 -1.21
C HIS A 102 -6.50 -1.30 -0.34
N LYS A 103 -6.34 -1.50 0.98
CA LYS A 103 -6.00 -0.42 1.92
C LYS A 103 -4.66 -0.64 2.59
N SER A 104 -3.99 0.46 2.91
CA SER A 104 -2.83 0.47 3.80
C SER A 104 -3.21 0.97 5.18
N THR A 105 -2.69 0.37 6.25
CA THR A 105 -2.88 0.91 7.60
C THR A 105 -1.65 0.71 8.48
N SER A 106 -1.39 1.64 9.40
CA SER A 106 -0.42 1.45 10.48
C SER A 106 -1.06 0.92 11.77
N LYS A 107 -2.37 0.71 11.78
CA LYS A 107 -3.11 0.11 12.90
C LYS A 107 -3.04 -1.39 12.78
N SER A 108 -2.99 -2.08 13.92
CA SER A 108 -3.06 -3.54 13.97
C SER A 108 -4.22 -4.09 13.16
N LEU A 109 -3.96 -5.20 12.46
CA LEU A 109 -4.94 -6.00 11.72
C LEU A 109 -5.29 -7.30 12.43
N ASN A 110 -4.87 -7.47 13.69
CA ASN A 110 -5.24 -8.64 14.49
C ASN A 110 -6.77 -8.75 14.60
N ALA A 111 -7.28 -9.96 14.85
CA ALA A 111 -8.71 -10.23 14.92
C ALA A 111 -9.43 -9.42 16.01
N ASP A 112 -8.73 -9.04 17.08
CA ASP A 112 -9.22 -8.20 18.19
C ASP A 112 -9.04 -6.70 17.96
N SER A 113 -8.44 -6.31 16.82
CA SER A 113 -8.24 -4.91 16.49
C SER A 113 -9.56 -4.20 16.16
N THR A 114 -9.61 -2.89 16.43
CA THR A 114 -10.75 -2.07 16.03
C THR A 114 -10.83 -1.83 14.53
N PHE A 115 -9.81 -2.21 13.75
CA PHE A 115 -9.78 -1.98 12.30
C PHE A 115 -10.98 -2.65 11.61
N TRP A 116 -11.15 -3.96 11.83
CA TRP A 116 -12.22 -4.74 11.20
C TRP A 116 -13.61 -4.33 11.70
N ASN A 117 -13.73 -3.89 12.95
CA ASN A 117 -15.01 -3.38 13.47
C ASN A 117 -15.46 -2.08 12.78
N HIS A 118 -14.51 -1.29 12.25
CA HIS A 118 -14.82 -0.06 11.52
C HIS A 118 -15.10 -0.30 10.03
N LEU A 119 -14.95 -1.52 9.50
CA LEU A 119 -15.25 -1.80 8.08
C LEU A 119 -16.70 -1.48 7.73
N ASN A 120 -17.63 -1.74 8.67
CA ASN A 120 -19.05 -1.42 8.49
C ASN A 120 -19.33 0.09 8.37
N LEU A 121 -18.39 0.93 8.78
CA LEU A 121 -18.44 2.39 8.61
C LEU A 121 -17.78 2.85 7.32
N ASP A 122 -17.02 1.98 6.66
CA ASP A 122 -16.38 2.29 5.39
C ASP A 122 -17.44 2.31 4.29
N THR A 123 -17.88 3.53 3.95
CA THR A 123 -18.89 3.76 2.92
C THR A 123 -18.53 3.12 1.59
N GLN A 124 -17.24 2.91 1.26
CA GLN A 124 -16.83 2.31 -0.01
C GLN A 124 -17.30 0.85 -0.12
N THR A 125 -17.31 0.11 0.99
CA THR A 125 -17.74 -1.30 1.02
C THR A 125 -19.20 -1.52 0.65
N THR A 126 -20.03 -0.48 0.75
CA THR A 126 -21.46 -0.52 0.39
C THR A 126 -21.75 0.30 -0.86
N LEU A 127 -21.08 1.44 -1.03
CA LEU A 127 -21.30 2.37 -2.11
C LEU A 127 -20.81 1.84 -3.46
N TYR A 128 -19.65 1.20 -3.51
CA TYR A 128 -19.05 0.75 -4.75
C TYR A 128 -19.78 -0.45 -5.37
N PRO A 129 -20.22 -1.47 -4.59
CA PRO A 129 -21.13 -2.49 -5.12
C PRO A 129 -22.41 -1.87 -5.68
N TYR A 130 -23.05 -0.94 -4.95
CA TYR A 130 -24.23 -0.24 -5.45
C TYR A 130 -23.95 0.49 -6.77
N ALA A 131 -22.87 1.26 -6.83
CA ALA A 131 -22.50 2.01 -8.02
C ALA A 131 -22.23 1.08 -9.21
N ALA A 132 -21.45 0.02 -9.00
CA ALA A 132 -21.14 -0.97 -10.03
C ALA A 132 -22.41 -1.67 -10.56
N GLN A 133 -23.36 -2.00 -9.68
CA GLN A 133 -24.66 -2.55 -10.11
C GLN A 133 -25.43 -1.58 -11.00
N GLN A 134 -25.48 -0.29 -10.65
CA GLN A 134 -26.15 0.71 -11.48
C GLN A 134 -25.48 0.84 -12.85
N LEU A 135 -24.14 0.85 -12.88
CA LEU A 135 -23.38 0.90 -14.14
C LEU A 135 -23.59 -0.37 -14.97
N GLN A 136 -23.63 -1.55 -14.34
CA GLN A 136 -23.91 -2.83 -14.98
C GLN A 136 -25.30 -2.84 -15.60
N LEU A 137 -26.34 -2.49 -14.83
CA LEU A 137 -27.73 -2.48 -15.27
C LEU A 137 -28.01 -1.46 -16.37
N THR A 138 -27.24 -0.37 -16.43
CA THR A 138 -27.35 0.63 -17.49
C THR A 138 -26.50 0.31 -18.71
N GLY A 139 -25.81 -0.83 -18.73
CA GLY A 139 -24.96 -1.27 -19.84
C GLY A 139 -23.61 -0.54 -19.94
N GLN A 140 -23.29 0.35 -18.99
CA GLN A 140 -22.05 1.13 -19.02
C GLN A 140 -20.79 0.27 -18.85
N LEU A 141 -20.93 -0.91 -18.24
CA LEU A 141 -19.82 -1.86 -18.06
C LEU A 141 -19.64 -2.84 -19.24
N GLU A 142 -20.52 -2.82 -20.25
CA GLU A 142 -20.44 -3.76 -21.39
C GLU A 142 -19.16 -3.58 -22.20
N GLN A 143 -18.62 -2.36 -22.24
CA GLN A 143 -17.33 -2.06 -22.86
C GLN A 143 -16.15 -2.82 -22.22
N PHE A 144 -16.33 -3.28 -20.97
CA PHE A 144 -15.36 -4.10 -20.23
C PHE A 144 -15.76 -5.59 -20.22
N GLY A 145 -16.78 -5.98 -20.98
CA GLY A 145 -17.26 -7.36 -21.05
C GLY A 145 -18.24 -7.78 -19.95
N ILE A 146 -18.63 -6.86 -19.05
CA ILE A 146 -19.61 -7.12 -17.99
C ILE A 146 -21.00 -6.75 -18.48
N LYS A 147 -21.88 -7.73 -18.63
CA LYS A 147 -23.21 -7.54 -19.21
C LYS A 147 -24.25 -7.26 -18.15
N ALA A 148 -25.31 -6.54 -18.53
CA ALA A 148 -26.48 -6.33 -17.68
C ALA A 148 -27.20 -7.64 -17.31
N THR A 149 -27.00 -8.71 -18.10
CA THR A 149 -27.55 -10.05 -17.87
C THR A 149 -26.68 -10.93 -16.97
N ASP A 150 -25.44 -10.53 -16.69
CA ASP A 150 -24.58 -11.28 -15.78
C ASP A 150 -25.08 -11.15 -14.34
N SER A 151 -24.61 -12.02 -13.45
CA SER A 151 -24.85 -11.87 -12.01
C SER A 151 -24.40 -10.48 -11.54
N LEU A 152 -25.21 -9.85 -10.68
CA LEU A 152 -24.91 -8.51 -10.17
C LEU A 152 -23.65 -8.49 -9.31
N ILE A 153 -22.78 -7.52 -9.57
CA ILE A 153 -21.59 -7.25 -8.76
C ILE A 153 -22.05 -6.86 -7.35
N SER A 154 -21.90 -7.76 -6.38
CA SER A 154 -22.44 -7.58 -5.03
C SER A 154 -21.43 -7.79 -3.91
N GLY A 155 -20.34 -8.51 -4.18
CA GLY A 155 -19.28 -8.73 -3.21
C GLY A 155 -18.19 -7.68 -3.29
N VAL A 156 -17.50 -7.49 -2.17
CA VAL A 156 -16.24 -6.75 -2.07
C VAL A 156 -15.17 -7.72 -1.59
N ARG A 157 -14.07 -7.81 -2.34
CA ARG A 157 -12.80 -8.35 -1.85
C ARG A 157 -12.05 -7.18 -1.22
N TYR A 158 -11.91 -7.21 0.09
CA TYR A 158 -11.27 -6.14 0.85
C TYR A 158 -9.97 -6.69 1.42
N ASP A 159 -8.85 -6.17 0.94
CA ASP A 159 -7.54 -6.48 1.50
C ASP A 159 -6.98 -5.25 2.22
N ALA A 160 -6.35 -5.50 3.36
CA ALA A 160 -5.64 -4.48 4.10
C ALA A 160 -4.23 -4.97 4.40
N TRP A 161 -3.24 -4.20 3.99
CA TRP A 161 -1.86 -4.46 4.33
C TRP A 161 -1.41 -3.56 5.49
N HIS A 162 -0.67 -4.16 6.42
CA HIS A 162 -0.14 -3.46 7.59
C HIS A 162 1.22 -2.84 7.28
N LYS A 163 1.35 -1.52 7.40
CA LYS A 163 2.60 -0.79 7.23
C LYS A 163 3.64 -1.25 8.27
N PRO A 164 4.80 -1.77 7.85
CA PRO A 164 5.86 -2.17 8.76
C PRO A 164 6.26 -1.02 9.69
N GLY A 165 6.26 -1.29 11.00
CA GLY A 165 6.76 -0.38 12.03
C GLY A 165 8.29 -0.49 12.17
N ILE A 166 9.03 -0.33 11.06
CA ILE A 166 10.49 -0.41 11.09
C ILE A 166 11.11 0.95 11.43
N SER A 167 12.20 0.92 12.19
CA SER A 167 13.00 2.09 12.50
C SER A 167 14.46 1.68 12.70
N PRO A 168 15.43 2.59 12.52
CA PRO A 168 16.83 2.28 12.77
C PRO A 168 17.03 1.93 14.24
N LYS A 169 17.74 0.83 14.51
CA LYS A 169 18.05 0.45 15.89
C LYS A 169 18.90 1.56 16.52
N LYS A 170 18.44 2.10 17.65
CA LYS A 170 19.29 2.94 18.49
C LYS A 170 20.33 2.04 19.14
N LEU A 171 21.60 2.28 18.82
CA LEU A 171 22.71 1.54 19.40
C LEU A 171 22.87 1.91 20.87
N THR A 172 22.99 0.90 21.73
CA THR A 172 23.47 1.10 23.11
C THR A 172 24.97 1.39 23.08
N GLN A 173 25.54 1.92 24.17
CA GLN A 173 26.99 2.12 24.26
C GLN A 173 27.78 0.81 24.03
N ALA A 174 27.26 -0.31 24.55
CA ALA A 174 27.85 -1.63 24.35
C ALA A 174 27.78 -2.06 22.87
N ASP A 175 26.63 -1.87 22.20
CA ASP A 175 26.48 -2.20 20.78
C ASP A 175 27.36 -1.32 19.89
N SER A 176 27.48 -0.02 20.20
CA SER A 176 28.38 0.89 19.49
C SER A 176 29.84 0.46 19.63
N LYS A 177 30.27 0.07 20.84
CA LYS A 177 31.61 -0.43 21.07
C LYS A 177 31.88 -1.72 20.27
N LYS A 178 30.94 -2.66 20.29
CA LYS A 178 31.02 -3.89 19.49
C LYS A 178 31.15 -3.56 18.00
N LEU A 179 30.30 -2.68 17.46
CA LEU A 179 30.35 -2.28 16.06
C LEU A 179 31.70 -1.67 15.67
N VAL A 180 32.23 -0.77 16.50
CA VAL A 180 33.54 -0.12 16.29
C VAL A 180 34.69 -1.14 16.31
N GLU A 181 34.64 -2.12 17.21
CA GLU A 181 35.68 -3.14 17.39
C GLU A 181 35.64 -4.24 16.33
N THR A 182 34.45 -4.70 15.95
CA THR A 182 34.28 -5.88 15.08
C THR A 182 33.84 -5.56 13.67
N GLY A 183 33.36 -4.33 13.43
CA GLY A 183 32.67 -3.95 12.20
C GLY A 183 31.31 -4.63 12.03
N GLU A 184 30.80 -5.35 13.02
CA GLU A 184 29.57 -6.14 12.89
C GLU A 184 28.35 -5.38 13.40
N TYR A 185 27.34 -5.23 12.55
CA TYR A 185 26.04 -4.65 12.91
C TYR A 185 24.91 -5.53 12.37
N CYS A 186 24.01 -5.97 13.26
CA CYS A 186 22.89 -6.84 12.91
C CYS A 186 23.29 -8.13 12.15
N GLY A 187 24.47 -8.69 12.44
CA GLY A 187 25.00 -9.90 11.79
C GLY A 187 25.74 -9.66 10.49
N GLU A 188 25.77 -8.42 9.99
CA GLU A 188 26.46 -8.02 8.77
C GLU A 188 27.77 -7.28 9.09
N LYS A 189 28.79 -7.46 8.25
CA LYS A 189 30.08 -6.76 8.39
C LYS A 189 30.10 -5.46 7.59
N PHE A 190 30.60 -4.40 8.22
CA PHE A 190 30.75 -3.06 7.67
C PHE A 190 32.19 -2.59 7.81
N GLU A 191 32.66 -1.83 6.82
CA GLU A 191 33.87 -1.04 6.95
C GLU A 191 33.53 0.27 7.68
N ILE A 192 34.21 0.50 8.81
CA ILE A 192 33.96 1.68 9.64
C ILE A 192 35.03 2.73 9.33
N SER A 193 34.60 3.86 8.76
CA SER A 193 35.46 5.04 8.58
C SER A 193 35.14 6.10 9.65
N TYR A 194 36.18 6.63 10.29
CA TYR A 194 36.04 7.70 11.27
C TYR A 194 36.35 9.05 10.63
N SER A 195 35.49 10.05 10.81
CA SER A 195 35.80 11.45 10.45
C SER A 195 36.68 12.14 11.50
N VAL A 196 36.80 11.55 12.69
CA VAL A 196 37.59 12.06 13.82
C VAL A 196 38.28 10.88 14.51
N ASN A 197 39.58 10.99 14.81
CA ASN A 197 40.38 9.90 15.38
C ASN A 197 39.81 9.46 16.76
N PRO A 198 39.47 8.16 16.96
CA PRO A 198 38.92 7.64 18.22
C PRO A 198 39.77 7.93 19.46
N GLU A 199 41.08 8.16 19.32
CA GLU A 199 41.96 8.49 20.44
C GLU A 199 41.66 9.87 21.06
N GLN A 200 41.01 10.78 20.33
CA GLN A 200 40.62 12.09 20.86
C GLN A 200 39.51 12.00 21.92
N TRP A 201 38.80 10.88 22.02
CA TRP A 201 37.77 10.65 23.05
C TRP A 201 38.36 10.29 24.43
N LYS A 202 39.61 9.82 24.49
CA LYS A 202 40.24 9.39 25.75
C LYS A 202 40.64 10.53 26.69
N HIS A 203 40.46 11.79 26.29
CA HIS A 203 40.91 12.96 27.07
C HIS A 203 39.83 13.70 27.87
N THR A 204 38.59 13.24 27.90
CA THR A 204 37.52 13.91 28.68
C THR A 204 37.13 13.23 30.00
N GLU A 205 37.78 12.12 30.39
CA GLU A 205 37.51 11.45 31.69
C GLU A 205 38.50 11.80 32.82
N ASN A 206 39.40 12.77 32.62
CA ASN A 206 40.31 13.25 33.67
C ASN A 206 40.20 14.78 33.91
N MET A 207 38.98 15.31 33.93
CA MET A 207 38.69 16.60 34.59
C MET A 207 37.28 16.55 35.18
N GLY A 208 37.20 16.27 36.48
CA GLY A 208 35.97 16.22 37.27
C GLY A 208 36.13 15.37 38.51
#